data_AF-A0A3P7JA31-F1
#
_entry.id   AF-A0A3P7JA31-F1
#
_cell.length_a   1.000
_cell.length_b   1.000
_cell.length_c   1.000
_cell.angle_alpha   90.00
_cell.angle_beta   90.00
_cell.angle_gamma   90.00
#
_symmetry.space_group_name_H-M   'P 1'
#
loop_
_entity.id
_entity.type
_entity.pdbx_description
1 polymer ?
#
loop_
_entity_poly.entity_id
_entity_poly.type
_entity_poly.pdbx_seq_one_letter_code
_entity_poly.pdbx_strand_id
1 'polypeptide(L)'
;MRRGGGSLHHGVSVPTSLGLAFPACVTEALLQVSKHIRLSSHGRGRPSLTKNNDLQLLIDNEIFCLAADRKTSRLSHLQEFTLINLLAHFFTERDEMNKYTYFEVLFLGREGDSHIHEQRLRILYRLASYALQFPVLQLYAQISLWLSKVGSSKPYAEELVAVLAEHYLKPADSKIVSFT
;
A
#
# COMPACT_ATOMS: atom_id res chain seq x y z
N MET A 1 -5.91 -50.66 1.00
CA MET A 1 -5.78 -50.03 2.33
C MET A 1 -5.53 -48.54 2.15
N ARG A 2 -6.28 -47.71 2.87
CA ARG A 2 -6.18 -46.24 2.95
C ARG A 2 -4.84 -45.78 3.56
N ARG A 3 -4.33 -44.65 3.09
CA ARG A 3 -3.79 -43.47 3.83
C ARG A 3 -3.25 -42.51 2.76
N GLY A 4 -3.80 -41.34 2.48
CA GLY A 4 -4.34 -40.35 3.41
C GLY A 4 -3.20 -39.46 3.92
N GLY A 5 -2.61 -38.65 3.04
CA GLY A 5 -1.65 -37.60 3.39
C GLY A 5 -2.34 -36.24 3.24
N GLY A 6 -2.67 -35.62 4.36
CA GLY A 6 -3.46 -34.39 4.44
C GLY A 6 -2.77 -33.19 3.79
N SER A 7 -3.61 -32.37 3.15
CA SER A 7 -3.29 -31.05 2.64
C SER A 7 -2.68 -30.19 3.75
N LEU A 8 -1.44 -29.74 3.53
CA LEU A 8 -0.84 -28.65 4.30
C LEU A 8 -1.69 -27.41 4.05
N HIS A 9 -2.25 -26.84 5.12
CA HIS A 9 -3.03 -25.61 5.11
C HIS A 9 -2.23 -24.47 4.43
N HIS A 10 -2.38 -24.32 3.11
CA HIS A 10 -2.13 -23.05 2.44
C HIS A 10 -3.38 -22.18 2.65
N GLY A 11 -3.17 -20.99 3.18
CA GLY A 11 -4.23 -20.02 3.45
C GLY A 11 -5.15 -19.87 2.24
N VAL A 12 -6.43 -19.62 2.52
CA VAL A 12 -7.49 -19.50 1.51
C VAL A 12 -7.02 -18.62 0.36
N SER A 13 -7.02 -19.18 -0.85
CA SER A 13 -6.59 -18.47 -2.06
C SER A 13 -7.51 -17.28 -2.28
N VAL A 14 -6.94 -16.07 -2.30
CA VAL A 14 -7.65 -14.83 -2.58
C VAL A 14 -8.06 -14.82 -4.05
N PRO A 15 -9.36 -14.87 -4.41
CA PRO A 15 -9.79 -14.88 -5.82
C PRO A 15 -9.38 -13.59 -6.52
N THR A 16 -8.96 -13.62 -7.78
CA THR A 16 -8.55 -12.40 -8.49
C THR A 16 -9.12 -12.33 -9.88
N SER A 17 -9.24 -11.11 -10.40
CA SER A 17 -9.69 -10.88 -11.77
C SER A 17 -8.61 -11.28 -12.80
N LEU A 18 -7.34 -11.33 -12.37
CA LEU A 18 -6.22 -11.78 -13.19
C LEU A 18 -6.07 -13.32 -13.24
N GLY A 19 -6.86 -14.07 -12.46
CA GLY A 19 -6.70 -15.53 -12.34
C GLY A 19 -5.42 -15.97 -11.60
N LEU A 20 -4.69 -15.03 -10.99
CA LEU A 20 -3.47 -15.26 -10.22
C LEU A 20 -3.75 -15.22 -8.72
N ALA A 21 -3.24 -16.16 -7.93
CA ALA A 21 -3.38 -16.08 -6.48
C ALA A 21 -2.42 -15.04 -5.88
N PHE A 22 -2.76 -14.52 -4.69
CA PHE A 22 -1.82 -13.75 -3.89
C PHE A 22 -0.57 -14.60 -3.55
N PRO A 23 0.66 -14.07 -3.62
CA PRO A 23 1.03 -12.67 -3.92
C PRO A 23 1.23 -12.36 -5.41
N ALA A 24 1.18 -13.35 -6.30
CA ALA A 24 1.51 -13.19 -7.71
C ALA A 24 0.63 -12.13 -8.42
N CYS A 25 -0.65 -12.02 -8.05
CA CYS A 25 -1.55 -10.98 -8.56
C CYS A 25 -1.05 -9.56 -8.29
N VAL A 26 -0.45 -9.32 -7.11
CA VAL A 26 0.07 -8.01 -6.72
C VAL A 26 1.26 -7.64 -7.60
N THR A 27 2.19 -8.58 -7.79
CA THR A 27 3.37 -8.37 -8.62
C THR A 27 2.97 -8.02 -10.06
N GLU A 28 2.05 -8.78 -10.63
CA GLU A 28 1.55 -8.54 -11.99
C GLU A 28 0.81 -7.19 -12.09
N ALA A 29 -0.07 -6.88 -11.14
CA ALA A 29 -0.76 -5.60 -11.11
C ALA A 29 0.20 -4.41 -10.98
N LEU A 30 1.26 -4.51 -10.17
CA LEU A 30 2.29 -3.48 -10.06
C LEU A 30 3.06 -3.28 -11.37
N LEU A 31 3.30 -4.35 -12.14
CA LEU A 31 3.89 -4.24 -13.49
C LEU A 31 2.95 -3.50 -14.45
N GLN A 32 1.64 -3.79 -14.39
CA GLN A 32 0.63 -3.10 -15.19
C GLN A 32 0.51 -1.62 -14.81
N VAL A 33 0.49 -1.28 -13.51
CA VAL A 33 0.54 0.10 -13.02
C VAL A 33 1.78 0.82 -13.58
N SER A 34 2.94 0.15 -13.56
CA SER A 34 4.19 0.67 -14.14
C SER A 34 4.10 0.92 -15.64
N LYS A 35 3.45 0.03 -16.38
CA LYS A 35 3.17 0.24 -17.79
C LYS A 35 2.28 1.45 -18.03
N HIS A 36 1.19 1.61 -17.26
CA HIS A 36 0.31 2.78 -17.36
C HIS A 36 1.05 4.09 -17.10
N ILE A 37 1.87 4.15 -16.05
CA ILE A 37 2.65 5.35 -15.70
C ILE A 37 3.66 5.70 -16.79
N ARG A 38 4.46 4.74 -17.27
CA ARG A 38 5.42 4.98 -18.36
C ARG A 38 4.76 5.41 -19.67
N LEU A 39 3.58 4.86 -19.99
CA LEU A 39 2.84 5.27 -21.17
C LEU A 39 2.19 6.66 -21.00
N SER A 40 1.92 7.09 -19.76
CA SER A 40 1.34 8.40 -19.47
C SER A 40 2.34 9.55 -19.54
N SER A 41 3.62 9.30 -19.22
CA SER A 41 4.67 10.32 -19.12
C SER A 41 5.08 10.92 -20.47
N HIS A 42 4.60 10.38 -21.60
CA HIS A 42 4.99 10.77 -22.96
C HIS A 42 3.92 11.57 -23.74
N GLY A 43 2.84 12.04 -23.11
CA GLY A 43 1.76 12.75 -23.81
C GLY A 43 1.22 13.99 -23.08
N ARG A 44 1.20 15.15 -23.76
CA ARG A 44 0.52 16.37 -23.28
C ARG A 44 -1.00 16.17 -23.31
N GLY A 45 -1.69 16.50 -22.23
CA GLY A 45 -3.17 16.52 -22.17
C GLY A 45 -3.88 15.23 -21.77
N ARG A 46 -3.17 14.24 -21.20
CA ARG A 46 -3.82 13.01 -20.70
C ARG A 46 -4.51 13.25 -19.34
N PRO A 47 -5.66 12.60 -19.08
CA PRO A 47 -6.31 12.62 -17.77
C PRO A 47 -5.36 12.12 -16.68
N SER A 48 -5.44 12.72 -15.48
CA SER A 48 -4.69 12.25 -14.31
C SER A 48 -4.90 10.75 -14.10
N LEU A 49 -3.82 9.99 -13.89
CA LEU A 49 -3.91 8.54 -13.64
C LEU A 49 -4.66 8.21 -12.35
N THR A 50 -4.70 9.14 -11.39
CA THR A 50 -5.55 9.04 -10.20
C THR A 50 -7.04 9.03 -10.54
N LYS A 51 -7.44 9.56 -11.71
CA LYS A 51 -8.83 9.59 -12.20
C LYS A 51 -9.15 8.46 -13.19
N ASN A 52 -8.21 7.57 -13.50
CA ASN A 52 -8.44 6.44 -14.39
C ASN A 52 -9.16 5.31 -13.64
N ASN A 53 -10.47 5.15 -13.86
CA ASN A 53 -11.29 4.19 -13.13
C ASN A 53 -10.85 2.73 -13.29
N ASP A 54 -10.45 2.31 -14.49
CA ASP A 54 -10.02 0.93 -14.75
C ASP A 54 -8.72 0.62 -14.01
N LEU A 55 -7.76 1.57 -14.04
CA LEU A 55 -6.52 1.45 -13.29
C LEU A 55 -6.78 1.41 -11.78
N GLN A 56 -7.68 2.26 -11.28
CA GLN A 56 -8.02 2.27 -9.87
C GLN A 56 -8.73 0.97 -9.45
N LEU A 57 -9.57 0.38 -10.32
CA LEU A 57 -10.23 -0.90 -10.08
C LEU A 57 -9.23 -2.07 -10.05
N LEU A 58 -8.25 -2.08 -10.96
CA LEU A 58 -7.13 -3.02 -10.94
C LEU A 58 -6.39 -2.95 -9.60
N ILE A 59 -6.04 -1.74 -9.15
CA ILE A 59 -5.33 -1.52 -7.88
C ILE A 59 -6.16 -2.01 -6.69
N ASP A 60 -7.45 -1.68 -6.64
CA ASP A 60 -8.36 -2.10 -5.57
C ASP A 60 -8.47 -3.62 -5.48
N ASN A 61 -8.65 -4.29 -6.62
CA ASN A 61 -8.93 -5.72 -6.67
C ASN A 61 -7.67 -6.59 -6.51
N GLU A 62 -6.55 -6.14 -7.09
CA GLU A 62 -5.37 -6.99 -7.27
C GLU A 62 -4.23 -6.66 -6.30
N ILE A 63 -4.10 -5.38 -5.91
CA ILE A 63 -3.05 -4.94 -4.98
C ILE A 63 -3.59 -4.90 -3.55
N PHE A 64 -4.69 -4.17 -3.32
CA PHE A 64 -5.30 -4.06 -1.99
C PHE A 64 -6.28 -5.21 -1.69
N CYS A 65 -6.58 -6.03 -2.70
CA CYS A 65 -7.47 -7.18 -2.63
C CYS A 65 -8.78 -6.90 -1.90
N LEU A 66 -9.42 -5.77 -2.22
CA LEU A 66 -10.69 -5.39 -1.62
C LEU A 66 -11.77 -6.44 -1.90
N ALA A 67 -12.68 -6.61 -0.94
CA ALA A 67 -13.85 -7.45 -1.08
C ALA A 67 -14.89 -6.79 -1.99
N ALA A 68 -15.89 -7.56 -2.42
CA ALA A 68 -16.96 -7.07 -3.27
C ALA A 68 -17.75 -5.91 -2.63
N ASP A 69 -17.81 -5.88 -1.30
CA ASP A 69 -18.43 -4.79 -0.54
C ASP A 69 -17.60 -3.49 -0.51
N ARG A 70 -16.34 -3.56 -0.96
CA ARG A 70 -15.34 -2.48 -0.96
C ARG A 70 -15.09 -1.82 0.40
N LYS A 71 -15.52 -2.47 1.48
CA LYS A 71 -15.35 -2.00 2.87
C LYS A 71 -14.24 -2.75 3.59
N THR A 72 -13.92 -3.95 3.13
CA THR A 72 -12.93 -4.83 3.75
C THR A 72 -11.89 -5.29 2.75
N SER A 73 -10.68 -5.58 3.23
CA SER A 73 -9.69 -6.34 2.47
C SER A 73 -9.94 -7.84 2.65
N ARG A 74 -9.68 -8.62 1.60
CA ARG A 74 -9.70 -10.08 1.64
C ARG A 74 -8.38 -10.68 2.14
N LEU A 75 -7.38 -9.84 2.41
CA LEU A 75 -6.09 -10.27 2.93
C LEU A 75 -6.18 -10.58 4.42
N SER A 76 -5.60 -11.70 4.81
CA SER A 76 -5.25 -11.96 6.21
C SER A 76 -4.11 -11.05 6.67
N HIS A 77 -3.91 -10.89 7.98
CA HIS A 77 -2.81 -10.07 8.52
C HIS A 77 -1.42 -10.49 8.00
N LEU A 78 -1.18 -11.79 7.80
CA LEU A 78 0.09 -12.29 7.24
C LEU A 78 0.24 -11.86 5.76
N GLN A 79 -0.84 -11.88 4.99
CA GLN A 79 -0.83 -11.42 3.60
C GLN A 79 -0.69 -9.90 3.53
N GLU A 80 -1.32 -9.14 4.44
CA GLU A 80 -1.09 -7.70 4.54
C GLU A 80 0.37 -7.37 4.85
N PHE A 81 1.02 -8.11 5.76
CA PHE A 81 2.45 -7.97 6.03
C PHE A 81 3.30 -8.28 4.77
N THR A 82 2.92 -9.32 4.03
CA THR A 82 3.57 -9.66 2.75
C THR A 82 3.39 -8.56 1.71
N LEU A 83 2.20 -7.96 1.62
CA LEU A 83 1.91 -6.83 0.73
C LEU A 83 2.78 -5.62 1.08
N ILE A 84 2.93 -5.29 2.36
CA ILE A 84 3.83 -4.22 2.82
C ILE A 84 5.25 -4.46 2.32
N ASN A 85 5.77 -5.68 2.46
CA ASN A 85 7.11 -6.01 1.97
C ASN A 85 7.23 -5.88 0.44
N LEU A 86 6.22 -6.32 -0.33
CA LEU A 86 6.20 -6.18 -1.79
C LEU A 86 6.19 -4.71 -2.23
N LEU A 87 5.37 -3.88 -1.59
CA LEU A 87 5.31 -2.44 -1.87
C LEU A 87 6.63 -1.75 -1.51
N ALA A 88 7.25 -2.12 -0.38
CA ALA A 88 8.55 -1.59 0.02
C ALA A 88 9.65 -1.89 -1.03
N HIS A 89 9.75 -3.14 -1.49
CA HIS A 89 10.66 -3.52 -2.57
C HIS A 89 10.33 -2.78 -3.87
N PHE A 90 9.04 -2.67 -4.22
CA PHE A 90 8.60 -1.94 -5.40
C PHE A 90 9.08 -0.47 -5.40
N PHE A 91 9.01 0.24 -4.27
CA PHE A 91 9.50 1.62 -4.19
C PHE A 91 11.04 1.73 -4.13
N THR A 92 11.73 0.67 -3.69
CA THR A 92 13.19 0.60 -3.64
C THR A 92 13.79 0.44 -5.04
N GLU A 93 13.24 -0.47 -5.85
CA GLU A 93 13.81 -0.91 -7.13
C GLU A 93 13.53 0.02 -8.34
N ARG A 94 12.71 1.08 -8.17
CA ARG A 94 12.27 1.91 -9.31
C ARG A 94 13.14 3.14 -9.51
N ASP A 95 13.21 3.62 -10.75
CA ASP A 95 13.83 4.90 -11.09
C ASP A 95 13.07 6.07 -10.44
N GLU A 96 13.81 7.09 -9.99
CA GLU A 96 13.26 8.20 -9.20
C GLU A 96 12.18 9.02 -9.93
N MET A 97 12.29 9.15 -11.25
CA MET A 97 11.47 10.07 -12.06
C MET A 97 9.95 9.86 -11.91
N ASN A 98 9.50 8.64 -11.63
CA ASN A 98 8.07 8.31 -11.54
C ASN A 98 7.60 7.89 -10.13
N LYS A 99 8.48 7.87 -9.13
CA LYS A 99 8.17 7.39 -7.76
C LYS A 99 6.98 8.10 -7.13
N TYR A 100 6.93 9.42 -7.28
CA TYR A 100 5.82 10.19 -6.75
C TYR A 100 4.50 9.86 -7.44
N THR A 101 4.50 9.66 -8.76
CA THR A 101 3.30 9.25 -9.51
C THR A 101 2.82 7.86 -9.10
N TYR A 102 3.74 6.91 -8.84
CA TYR A 102 3.37 5.61 -8.27
C TYR A 102 2.66 5.76 -6.92
N PHE A 103 3.23 6.58 -6.04
CA PHE A 103 2.65 6.89 -4.73
C PHE A 103 1.23 7.46 -4.85
N GLU A 104 1.05 8.49 -5.68
CA GLU A 104 -0.25 9.14 -5.87
C GLU A 104 -1.30 8.16 -6.43
N VAL A 105 -0.94 7.38 -7.45
CA VAL A 105 -1.86 6.43 -8.09
C VAL A 105 -2.29 5.33 -7.13
N LEU A 106 -1.36 4.81 -6.32
CA LEU A 106 -1.63 3.73 -5.38
C LEU A 106 -2.43 4.19 -4.16
N PHE A 107 -2.08 5.33 -3.56
CA PHE A 107 -2.66 5.72 -2.27
C PHE A 107 -3.69 6.86 -2.35
N LEU A 108 -3.56 7.76 -3.33
CA LEU A 108 -4.40 8.97 -3.45
C LEU A 108 -5.43 8.89 -4.60
N GLY A 109 -5.46 7.80 -5.37
CA GLY A 109 -6.37 7.63 -6.50
C GLY A 109 -7.86 7.52 -6.16
N ARG A 110 -8.21 7.41 -4.88
CA ARG A 110 -9.59 7.15 -4.40
C ARG A 110 -10.11 8.21 -3.43
N GLU A 111 -9.52 9.41 -3.36
CA GLU A 111 -9.96 10.48 -2.42
C GLU A 111 -11.47 10.79 -2.46
N GLY A 112 -12.15 10.56 -3.58
CA GLY A 112 -13.60 10.73 -3.70
C GLY A 112 -14.47 9.59 -3.13
N ASP A 113 -13.88 8.45 -2.77
CA ASP A 113 -14.55 7.29 -2.15
C ASP A 113 -13.90 7.02 -0.79
N SER A 114 -14.54 7.51 0.27
CA SER A 114 -13.95 7.56 1.62
C SER A 114 -13.55 6.19 2.16
N HIS A 115 -14.36 5.16 1.94
CA HIS A 115 -14.11 3.82 2.49
C HIS A 115 -12.91 3.17 1.81
N ILE A 116 -12.87 3.22 0.47
CA ILE A 116 -11.76 2.66 -0.30
C ILE A 116 -10.46 3.41 -0.01
N HIS A 117 -10.55 4.75 0.06
CA HIS A 117 -9.39 5.58 0.36
C HIS A 117 -8.81 5.27 1.73
N GLU A 118 -9.65 5.13 2.76
CA GLU A 118 -9.21 4.77 4.12
C GLU A 118 -8.50 3.42 4.13
N GLN A 119 -9.00 2.40 3.43
CA GLN A 119 -8.34 1.09 3.34
C GLN A 119 -6.93 1.20 2.75
N ARG A 120 -6.76 2.02 1.70
CA ARG A 120 -5.45 2.25 1.08
C ARG A 120 -4.51 3.02 2.00
N LEU A 121 -5.03 4.04 2.70
CA LEU A 121 -4.27 4.82 3.67
C LEU A 121 -3.82 3.96 4.87
N ARG A 122 -4.64 3.02 5.34
CA ARG A 122 -4.25 2.09 6.41
C ARG A 122 -3.00 1.28 6.04
N ILE A 123 -2.92 0.79 4.80
CA ILE A 123 -1.72 0.11 4.30
C ILE A 123 -0.56 1.10 4.16
N LEU A 124 -0.79 2.32 3.68
CA LEU A 124 0.24 3.37 3.63
C LEU A 124 0.84 3.65 5.02
N TYR A 125 0.01 3.77 6.05
CA TYR A 125 0.47 4.08 7.42
C TYR A 125 1.36 2.96 7.97
N ARG A 126 0.97 1.71 7.74
CA ARG A 126 1.77 0.54 8.10
C ARG A 126 3.07 0.46 7.29
N LEU A 127 3.00 0.76 5.99
CA LEU A 127 4.17 0.78 5.11
C LEU A 127 5.16 1.90 5.49
N ALA A 128 4.65 3.09 5.84
CA ALA A 128 5.44 4.19 6.34
C ALA A 128 6.15 3.83 7.66
N SER A 129 5.42 3.15 8.55
CA SER A 129 5.98 2.62 9.80
C SER A 129 7.06 1.59 9.50
N TYR A 130 6.82 0.64 8.59
CA TYR A 130 7.81 -0.35 8.17
C TYR A 130 9.10 0.28 7.61
N ALA A 131 8.95 1.28 6.74
CA ALA A 131 10.06 1.97 6.09
C ALA A 131 10.96 2.80 7.05
N LEU A 132 10.48 3.08 8.27
CA LEU A 132 11.27 3.71 9.31
C LEU A 132 12.16 2.71 10.08
N GLN A 133 11.72 1.45 10.25
CA GLN A 133 12.52 0.41 10.95
C GLN A 133 13.55 -0.23 10.03
N PHE A 134 13.16 -0.42 8.77
CA PHE A 134 13.99 -0.99 7.72
C PHE A 134 14.19 0.14 6.71
N PRO A 135 15.41 0.67 6.52
CA PRO A 135 15.61 1.92 5.80
C PRO A 135 15.23 1.77 4.32
N VAL A 136 13.96 2.05 4.02
CA VAL A 136 13.43 2.26 2.67
C VAL A 136 13.34 3.78 2.47
N LEU A 137 14.49 4.45 2.58
CA LEU A 137 14.62 5.91 2.58
C LEU A 137 13.90 6.57 1.39
N GLN A 138 13.85 5.85 0.27
CA GLN A 138 13.21 6.28 -0.97
C GLN A 138 11.69 6.42 -0.85
N LEU A 139 11.02 5.59 -0.04
CA LEU A 139 9.59 5.75 0.24
C LEU A 139 9.34 6.94 1.17
N TYR A 140 10.18 7.09 2.21
CA TYR A 140 10.05 8.21 3.13
C TYR A 140 10.17 9.56 2.40
N ALA A 141 11.07 9.67 1.42
CA ALA A 141 11.17 10.84 0.57
C ALA A 141 9.85 11.20 -0.15
N GLN A 142 9.09 10.21 -0.62
CA GLN A 142 7.78 10.45 -1.25
C GLN A 142 6.73 10.88 -0.23
N ILE A 143 6.73 10.28 0.96
CA ILE A 143 5.85 10.68 2.07
C ILE A 143 6.15 12.12 2.48
N SER A 144 7.44 12.47 2.65
CA SER A 144 7.85 13.84 2.99
C SER A 144 7.43 14.84 1.92
N LEU A 145 7.60 14.50 0.63
CA LEU A 145 7.18 15.36 -0.48
C LEU A 145 5.66 15.54 -0.53
N TRP A 146 4.89 14.48 -0.26
CA TRP A 146 3.43 14.57 -0.17
C TRP A 146 3.00 15.45 1.01
N LEU A 147 3.55 15.21 2.21
CA LEU A 147 3.26 16.01 3.41
C LEU A 147 3.63 17.48 3.22
N SER A 148 4.73 17.80 2.52
CA SER A 148 5.09 19.20 2.22
C SER A 148 4.11 19.89 1.27
N LYS A 149 3.43 19.13 0.39
CA LYS A 149 2.44 19.66 -0.54
C LYS A 149 1.08 19.87 0.12
N VAL A 150 0.68 18.95 0.98
CA VAL A 150 -0.65 18.96 1.62
C VAL A 150 -0.68 19.80 2.90
N GLY A 151 0.42 19.83 3.66
CA GLY A 151 0.46 20.50 4.97
C GLY A 151 -0.61 19.95 5.93
N SER A 152 -1.15 20.81 6.78
CA SER A 152 -2.25 20.49 7.72
C SER A 152 -3.65 20.56 7.11
N SER A 153 -3.76 20.68 5.78
CA SER A 153 -5.06 20.87 5.12
C SER A 153 -5.93 19.62 5.05
N LYS A 154 -5.37 18.45 5.35
CA LYS A 154 -6.05 17.15 5.26
C LYS A 154 -5.91 16.37 6.57
N PRO A 155 -7.02 16.00 7.24
CA PRO A 155 -6.97 15.29 8.52
C PRO A 155 -6.17 13.98 8.49
N TYR A 156 -6.25 13.23 7.38
CA TYR A 156 -5.52 11.96 7.22
C TYR A 156 -4.00 12.13 7.06
N ALA A 157 -3.52 13.32 6.68
CA ALA A 157 -2.09 13.62 6.68
C ALA A 157 -1.58 13.84 8.11
N GLU A 158 -2.34 14.55 8.94
CA GLU A 158 -2.06 14.69 10.37
C GLU A 158 -2.13 13.36 11.11
N GLU A 159 -3.10 12.51 10.75
CA GLU A 159 -3.21 11.16 11.31
C GLU A 159 -1.97 10.31 11.02
N LEU A 160 -1.44 10.32 9.79
CA LEU A 160 -0.17 9.64 9.49
C LEU A 160 0.95 10.17 10.39
N VAL A 161 1.09 11.50 10.51
CA VAL A 161 2.13 12.10 11.35
C VAL A 161 1.96 11.66 12.81
N ALA A 162 0.73 11.61 13.31
CA ALA A 162 0.42 11.13 14.66
C ALA A 162 0.81 9.65 14.85
N VAL A 163 0.50 8.78 13.88
CA VAL A 163 0.90 7.36 13.89
C VAL A 163 2.43 7.22 13.88
N LEU A 164 3.13 7.96 13.04
CA LEU A 164 4.60 7.94 13.01
C LEU A 164 5.20 8.47 14.32
N ALA A 165 4.61 9.52 14.88
CA ALA A 165 5.03 10.04 16.18
C ALA A 165 4.77 9.03 17.31
N GLU A 166 3.64 8.31 17.28
CA GLU A 166 3.33 7.27 18.26
C GLU A 166 4.28 6.07 18.16
N HIS A 167 4.55 5.59 16.94
CA HIS A 167 5.43 4.45 16.73
C HIS A 167 6.90 4.73 17.05
N TYR A 168 7.36 5.99 16.99
CA TYR A 168 8.80 6.31 17.06
C TYR A 168 9.21 7.48 17.95
N LEU A 169 8.39 8.52 18.11
CA LEU A 169 8.74 9.71 18.88
C LEU A 169 8.25 9.65 20.32
N LYS A 170 7.15 8.93 20.59
CA LYS A 170 6.73 8.62 21.95
C LYS A 170 7.62 7.47 22.44
N PRO A 171 8.44 7.66 23.49
CA PRO A 171 9.09 6.54 24.15
C PRO A 171 8.01 5.52 24.51
N ALA A 172 8.26 4.24 24.23
CA ALA A 172 7.41 3.14 24.68
C ALA A 172 7.44 3.13 26.22
N ASP A 173 6.58 3.95 26.82
CA ASP A 173 6.44 4.22 28.24
C ASP A 173 7.73 4.59 29.02
N SER A 174 7.67 5.79 29.61
CA SER A 174 8.37 6.21 30.82
C SER A 174 7.96 5.38 32.06
N LYS A 175 7.93 4.05 31.91
CA LYS A 175 7.84 3.02 32.94
C LYS A 175 8.84 1.92 32.64
N ILE A 176 10.09 2.30 32.37
CA ILE A 176 11.22 1.39 32.66
C ILE A 176 11.25 1.26 34.18
N VAL A 177 10.60 0.19 34.63
CA VAL A 177 10.81 -0.56 35.86
C VAL A 177 11.73 0.13 36.86
N SER A 178 11.14 0.82 37.86
CA SER A 178 11.80 1.00 39.14
C SER A 178 11.90 -0.38 39.80
N PHE A 179 13.01 -1.08 39.55
CA PHE A 179 13.45 -2.10 40.48
C PHE A 179 13.94 -1.36 41.72
N THR A 180 13.17 -1.53 42.80
CA THR A 180 13.51 -1.35 44.24
C THR A 180 14.78 -0.60 44.57
#